data_AF-A0A8X7N8A0-F1
#
_entry.id   AF-A0A8X7N8A0-F1
#
_cell.length_a   1.000
_cell.length_b   1.000
_cell.length_c   1.000
_cell.angle_alpha   90.00
_cell.angle_beta   90.00
_cell.angle_gamma   90.00
#
_symmetry.space_group_name_H-M   'P 1'
#
loop_
_entity.id
_entity.type
_entity.pdbx_description
1 polymer ?
#
loop_
_entity_poly.entity_id
_entity_poly.type
_entity_poly.pdbx_seq_one_letter_code
_entity_poly.pdbx_strand_id
1 'polypeptide(L)'
;MSRHLQSYVGFAGAGIVGEYNAYPDLKEYIDANVYPNGTALIKDIQDNKCILQVVLNYSGKDVFSLFKVKDPLSAPVVQNRLNQNILGNDGSTLSVKTIMYHSDKDDIIPFEDAQKYATEQCARGASINFVADSGQNHIGEELNRATDLGKWIDAFHKGTADSACK
;
A
#
# COMPACT_ATOMS: atom_id res chain seq x y z
N MET A 1 -6.43 9.30 15.89
CA MET A 1 -6.38 8.12 15.00
C MET A 1 -7.57 7.22 15.34
N SER A 2 -8.32 6.76 14.33
CA SER A 2 -9.46 5.84 14.52
C SER A 2 -8.98 4.48 15.06
N ARG A 3 -9.77 3.81 15.91
CA ARG A 3 -9.40 2.52 16.54
C ARG A 3 -9.09 1.40 15.54
N HIS A 4 -9.64 1.47 14.32
CA HIS A 4 -9.39 0.49 13.26
C HIS A 4 -7.97 0.58 12.69
N LEU A 5 -7.46 1.81 12.46
CA LEU A 5 -6.08 2.05 11.99
C LEU A 5 -5.03 1.49 12.97
N GLN A 6 -5.36 1.43 14.25
CA GLN A 6 -4.46 0.86 15.27
C GLN A 6 -4.31 -0.66 15.15
N SER A 7 -5.29 -1.37 14.59
CA SER A 7 -5.23 -2.84 14.48
C SER A 7 -4.31 -3.32 13.37
N TYR A 8 -4.16 -2.52 12.31
CA TYR A 8 -3.38 -2.87 11.12
C TYR A 8 -2.02 -2.15 11.04
N VAL A 9 -1.62 -1.43 12.09
CA VAL A 9 -0.34 -0.71 12.16
C VAL A 9 0.89 -1.62 11.95
N GLY A 10 0.74 -2.93 12.16
CA GLY A 10 1.76 -3.91 11.79
C GLY A 10 2.16 -3.85 10.31
N PHE A 11 1.24 -3.54 9.40
CA PHE A 11 1.57 -3.36 7.98
C PHE A 11 2.46 -2.16 7.73
N ALA A 12 2.34 -1.07 8.51
CA ALA A 12 3.28 0.04 8.44
C ALA A 12 4.68 -0.40 8.90
N GLY A 13 4.77 -1.19 9.97
CA GLY A 13 6.04 -1.79 10.41
C GLY A 13 6.67 -2.71 9.34
N ALA A 14 5.87 -3.58 8.72
CA ALA A 14 6.32 -4.45 7.64
C ALA A 14 6.74 -3.65 6.38
N GLY A 15 6.03 -2.57 6.05
CA GLY A 15 6.41 -1.64 4.99
C GLY A 15 7.77 -1.00 5.25
N ILE A 16 8.01 -0.51 6.47
CA ILE A 16 9.34 0.01 6.88
C ILE A 16 10.43 -1.05 6.71
N VAL A 17 10.17 -2.32 7.08
CA VAL A 17 11.13 -3.41 6.91
C VAL A 17 11.38 -3.74 5.42
N GLY A 18 10.34 -3.67 4.58
CA GLY A 18 10.48 -3.82 3.13
C GLY A 18 11.41 -2.75 2.54
N GLU A 19 11.14 -1.49 2.87
CA GLU A 19 11.95 -0.33 2.48
C GLU A 19 13.40 -0.44 3.00
N TYR A 20 13.58 -0.86 4.25
CA TYR A 20 14.89 -1.13 4.88
C TYR A 20 15.70 -2.18 4.12
N ASN A 21 15.03 -3.22 3.62
CA ASN A 21 15.69 -4.30 2.88
C ASN A 21 16.00 -3.91 1.43
N ALA A 22 15.13 -3.13 0.79
CA ALA A 22 15.23 -2.78 -0.62
C ALA A 22 16.23 -1.65 -0.89
N TYR A 23 16.38 -0.69 0.03
CA TYR A 23 17.10 0.55 -0.19
C TYR A 23 18.26 0.73 0.82
N PRO A 24 19.52 0.56 0.41
CA PRO A 24 20.68 0.67 1.31
C PRO A 24 20.81 2.03 2.02
N ASP A 25 20.37 3.11 1.36
CA ASP A 25 20.35 4.46 1.93
C ASP A 25 19.27 4.62 3.01
N LEU A 26 18.10 3.98 2.85
CA LEU A 26 17.11 3.90 3.93
C LEU A 26 17.59 3.01 5.06
N LYS A 27 18.27 1.91 4.76
CA LYS A 27 18.89 1.05 5.77
C LYS A 27 19.83 1.85 6.67
N GLU A 28 20.76 2.59 6.08
CA GLU A 28 21.71 3.44 6.81
C GLU A 28 20.98 4.51 7.64
N TYR A 29 20.00 5.19 7.04
CA TYR A 29 19.20 6.19 7.74
C TYR A 29 18.44 5.61 8.94
N ILE A 30 17.78 4.46 8.77
CA ILE A 30 17.02 3.79 9.82
C ILE A 30 17.96 3.30 10.91
N ASP A 31 19.07 2.63 10.59
CA ASP A 31 20.05 2.16 11.57
C ASP A 31 20.58 3.29 12.46
N ALA A 32 20.85 4.47 11.88
CA ALA A 32 21.30 5.64 12.63
C ALA A 32 20.21 6.20 13.56
N ASN A 33 18.95 6.19 13.11
CA ASN A 33 17.86 6.93 13.76
C ASN A 33 16.89 6.06 14.56
N VAL A 34 17.06 4.74 14.60
CA VAL A 34 16.18 3.83 15.34
C VAL A 34 16.71 3.55 16.76
N TYR A 35 15.80 3.42 17.73
CA TYR A 35 16.10 2.89 19.06
C TYR A 35 16.27 1.35 19.03
N PRO A 36 16.86 0.73 20.07
CA PRO A 36 17.04 -0.72 20.13
C PRO A 36 15.75 -1.54 19.94
N ASN A 37 14.59 -1.03 20.39
CA ASN A 37 13.29 -1.66 20.18
C ASN A 37 12.87 -1.70 18.70
N GLY A 38 13.23 -0.70 17.90
CA GLY A 38 12.98 -0.72 16.46
C GLY A 38 13.94 -1.65 15.72
N THR A 39 15.23 -1.71 16.11
CA THR A 39 16.13 -2.75 15.61
C THR A 39 15.61 -4.15 15.92
N ALA A 40 15.07 -4.37 17.13
CA ALA A 40 14.47 -5.64 17.51
C ALA A 40 13.21 -5.96 16.68
N LEU A 41 12.35 -4.97 16.40
CA LEU A 41 11.18 -5.14 15.55
C LEU A 41 11.57 -5.53 14.11
N ILE A 42 12.58 -4.87 13.53
CA ILE A 42 13.07 -5.21 12.19
C ILE A 42 13.53 -6.66 12.13
N LYS A 43 14.35 -7.09 13.11
CA LYS A 43 14.83 -8.47 13.20
C LYS A 43 13.68 -9.47 13.41
N ASP A 44 12.72 -9.15 14.28
CA ASP A 44 11.58 -10.03 14.56
C ASP A 44 10.71 -10.20 13.32
N ILE A 45 10.43 -9.14 12.55
CA ILE A 45 9.69 -9.25 11.27
C ILE A 45 10.47 -10.08 10.24
N GLN A 46 11.78 -9.85 10.12
CA GLN A 46 12.66 -10.60 9.22
C GLN A 46 12.77 -12.09 9.60
N ASP A 47 12.55 -12.44 10.86
CA ASP A 47 12.53 -13.82 11.35
C ASP A 47 11.19 -14.53 11.05
N ASN A 48 10.93 -14.72 9.75
CA ASN A 48 9.83 -15.53 9.22
C ASN A 48 8.42 -15.09 9.66
N LYS A 49 8.16 -13.79 9.91
CA LYS A 49 6.79 -13.32 10.14
C LYS A 49 6.01 -13.25 8.83
N CYS A 50 4.87 -13.91 8.80
CA CYS A 50 3.90 -13.83 7.73
C CYS A 50 2.75 -12.87 8.08
N ILE A 51 1.87 -12.60 7.10
CA ILE A 51 0.80 -11.59 7.16
C ILE A 51 -0.01 -11.61 8.47
N LEU A 52 -0.47 -12.79 8.92
CA LEU A 52 -1.28 -12.91 10.14
C LEU A 52 -0.48 -12.56 11.39
N GLN A 53 0.80 -12.94 11.45
CA GLN A 53 1.67 -12.63 12.59
C GLN A 53 1.97 -11.14 12.64
N VAL A 54 2.12 -10.48 11.49
CA VAL A 54 2.29 -9.02 11.42
C VAL A 54 1.06 -8.29 11.99
N VAL A 55 -0.14 -8.71 11.61
CA VAL A 55 -1.38 -8.10 12.13
C VAL A 55 -1.49 -8.31 13.64
N LEU A 56 -1.35 -9.56 14.11
CA LEU A 56 -1.63 -9.91 15.50
C LEU A 56 -0.56 -9.39 16.47
N ASN A 57 0.73 -9.45 16.12
CA ASN A 57 1.81 -9.17 17.05
C ASN A 57 2.11 -7.67 17.20
N TYR A 58 1.73 -6.86 16.22
CA TYR A 58 2.05 -5.42 16.20
C TYR A 58 0.83 -4.50 16.29
N SER A 59 -0.38 -5.04 16.44
CA SER A 59 -1.59 -4.27 16.72
C SER A 59 -1.41 -3.34 17.92
N GLY A 60 -1.88 -2.10 17.79
CA GLY A 60 -1.85 -1.08 18.82
C GLY A 60 -0.48 -0.42 19.06
N LYS A 61 0.59 -0.86 18.38
CA LYS A 61 1.92 -0.25 18.52
C LYS A 61 2.00 1.11 17.83
N ASP A 62 2.87 1.96 18.35
CA ASP A 62 3.23 3.23 17.72
C ASP A 62 4.55 3.07 16.96
N VAL A 63 4.51 3.10 15.63
CA VAL A 63 5.73 2.99 14.79
C VAL A 63 6.67 4.18 14.94
N PHE A 64 6.20 5.35 15.33
CA PHE A 64 7.06 6.53 15.54
C PHE A 64 7.88 6.38 16.82
N SER A 65 7.38 5.65 17.82
CA SER A 65 8.12 5.33 19.05
C SER A 65 9.39 4.50 18.83
N LEU A 66 9.61 3.98 17.62
CA LEU A 66 10.81 3.26 17.23
C LEU A 66 11.97 4.20 16.89
N PHE A 67 11.71 5.47 16.59
CA PHE A 67 12.69 6.42 16.07
C PHE A 67 13.12 7.46 17.12
N LYS A 68 14.41 7.81 17.10
CA LYS A 68 15.04 8.86 17.92
C LYS A 68 14.66 10.28 17.45
N VAL A 69 14.24 10.40 16.19
CA VAL A 69 13.88 11.66 15.55
C VAL A 69 12.37 11.86 15.61
N LYS A 70 11.94 13.11 15.82
CA LYS A 70 10.51 13.46 15.97
C LYS A 70 9.69 13.16 14.72
N ASP A 71 10.26 13.34 13.55
CA ASP A 71 9.61 13.11 12.26
C ASP A 71 10.55 12.37 11.30
N PRO A 72 10.59 11.02 11.37
CA PRO A 72 11.49 10.22 10.53
C PRO A 72 11.10 10.26 9.04
N LEU A 73 9.85 10.64 8.70
CA LEU A 73 9.39 10.65 7.32
C LEU A 73 9.86 11.91 6.59
N SER A 74 10.07 13.02 7.29
CA SER A 74 10.52 14.30 6.70
C SER A 74 11.94 14.29 6.14
N ALA A 75 12.75 13.27 6.42
CA ALA A 75 14.14 13.21 5.96
C ALA A 75 14.22 13.15 4.42
N PRO A 76 15.11 13.93 3.76
CA PRO A 76 15.19 13.95 2.30
C PRO A 76 15.40 12.58 1.65
N VAL A 77 16.20 11.71 2.28
CA VAL A 77 16.43 10.34 1.80
C VAL A 77 15.13 9.51 1.81
N VAL A 78 14.30 9.68 2.84
CA VAL A 78 13.01 8.99 2.98
C VAL A 78 12.02 9.55 1.97
N GLN A 79 11.88 10.88 1.88
CA GLN A 79 11.00 11.54 0.92
C GLN A 79 11.34 11.17 -0.53
N ASN A 80 12.62 11.07 -0.87
CA ASN A 80 13.04 10.65 -2.20
C ASN A 80 12.54 9.24 -2.55
N ARG A 81 12.67 8.27 -1.63
CA ARG A 81 12.19 6.90 -1.85
C ARG A 81 10.67 6.79 -1.85
N LEU A 82 9.99 7.48 -0.93
CA LEU A 82 8.53 7.56 -0.95
C LEU A 82 8.03 8.12 -2.29
N ASN A 83 8.63 9.20 -2.80
CA ASN A 83 8.27 9.75 -4.10
C ASN A 83 8.54 8.79 -5.27
N GLN A 84 9.59 7.97 -5.19
CA GLN A 84 9.87 6.93 -6.20
C GLN A 84 8.83 5.80 -6.16
N ASN A 85 8.27 5.50 -4.99
CA ASN A 85 7.28 4.45 -4.79
C ASN A 85 5.82 4.92 -5.00
N ILE A 86 5.59 6.21 -5.28
CA ILE A 86 4.26 6.69 -5.71
C ILE A 86 4.07 6.30 -7.18
N LEU A 87 3.12 5.41 -7.42
CA LEU A 87 2.80 4.91 -8.76
C LEU A 87 2.33 6.06 -9.67
N GLY A 88 2.96 6.19 -10.85
CA GLY A 88 2.65 7.23 -11.83
C GLY A 88 3.24 8.62 -11.54
N ASN A 89 4.02 8.77 -10.46
CA ASN A 89 4.70 10.03 -10.11
C ASN A 89 5.84 10.40 -11.08
N ASP A 90 6.39 9.42 -11.79
CA ASP A 90 7.37 9.63 -12.85
C ASP A 90 6.76 10.21 -14.15
N GLY A 91 5.45 10.46 -14.16
CA GLY A 91 4.72 10.96 -15.32
C GLY A 91 4.36 9.90 -16.35
N SER A 92 4.73 8.63 -16.11
CA SER A 92 4.35 7.53 -17.00
C SER A 92 2.83 7.34 -17.04
N THR A 93 2.38 6.80 -18.17
CA THR A 93 0.99 6.41 -18.40
C THR A 93 0.91 4.91 -18.53
N LEU A 94 -0.04 4.30 -17.81
CA LEU A 94 -0.27 2.86 -17.83
C LEU A 94 -0.68 2.40 -19.22
N SER A 95 0.14 1.52 -19.81
CA SER A 95 -0.01 1.07 -21.20
C SER A 95 -0.89 -0.18 -21.35
N VAL A 96 -1.22 -0.84 -20.24
CA VAL A 96 -1.98 -2.10 -20.23
C VAL A 96 -3.41 -1.82 -19.78
N LYS A 97 -4.39 -2.40 -20.49
CA LYS A 97 -5.80 -2.37 -20.06
C LYS A 97 -5.90 -2.97 -18.66
N THR A 98 -6.54 -2.27 -17.74
CA THR A 98 -6.53 -2.63 -16.32
C THR A 98 -7.93 -2.52 -15.73
N ILE A 99 -8.25 -3.45 -14.83
CA ILE A 99 -9.35 -3.31 -13.86
C ILE A 99 -8.75 -2.99 -12.50
N MET A 100 -9.36 -2.03 -11.82
CA MET A 100 -9.11 -1.73 -10.43
C MET A 100 -10.46 -1.74 -9.72
N TYR A 101 -10.53 -2.26 -8.50
CA TYR A 101 -11.73 -2.18 -7.68
C TYR A 101 -11.34 -1.78 -6.27
N HIS A 102 -12.19 -0.98 -5.62
CA HIS A 102 -11.94 -0.53 -4.26
C HIS A 102 -13.22 -0.01 -3.61
N SER A 103 -13.36 -0.21 -2.30
CA SER A 103 -14.53 0.25 -1.54
C SER A 103 -14.26 1.58 -0.84
N ASP A 104 -15.24 2.48 -0.86
CA ASP A 104 -15.21 3.76 -0.15
C ASP A 104 -15.19 3.65 1.40
N LYS A 105 -15.44 2.44 1.93
CA LYS A 105 -15.36 2.11 3.37
C LYS A 105 -14.22 1.15 3.71
N ASP A 106 -13.21 1.02 2.86
CA ASP A 106 -12.01 0.26 3.19
C ASP A 106 -11.39 0.77 4.52
N ASP A 107 -11.19 -0.17 5.45
CA ASP A 107 -10.73 0.09 6.82
C ASP A 107 -9.22 -0.16 7.00
N ILE A 108 -8.50 -0.52 5.92
CA ILE A 108 -7.07 -0.83 5.89
C ILE A 108 -6.32 0.09 4.92
N ILE A 109 -6.76 0.14 3.65
CA ILE A 109 -6.08 0.83 2.55
C ILE A 109 -6.90 2.06 2.13
N PRO A 110 -6.32 3.28 2.15
CA PRO A 110 -7.05 4.50 1.79
C PRO A 110 -7.61 4.47 0.36
N PHE A 111 -8.92 4.63 0.24
CA PHE A 111 -9.63 4.67 -1.05
C PHE A 111 -9.18 5.80 -1.98
N GLU A 112 -8.93 6.97 -1.40
CA GLU A 112 -8.65 8.19 -2.15
C GLU A 112 -7.37 8.08 -2.99
N ASP A 113 -6.35 7.34 -2.52
CA ASP A 113 -5.09 7.17 -3.24
C ASP A 113 -5.29 6.33 -4.52
N ALA A 114 -6.08 5.26 -4.46
CA ALA A 114 -6.41 4.43 -5.61
C ALA A 114 -7.28 5.19 -6.61
N GLN A 115 -8.30 5.91 -6.13
CA GLN A 115 -9.17 6.73 -6.98
C GLN A 115 -8.38 7.85 -7.68
N LYS A 116 -7.47 8.52 -6.96
CA LYS A 116 -6.60 9.55 -7.52
C LYS A 116 -5.71 8.97 -8.62
N TYR A 117 -5.06 7.84 -8.37
CA TYR A 117 -4.24 7.17 -9.39
C TYR A 117 -5.04 6.85 -10.66
N ALA A 118 -6.21 6.22 -10.52
CA ALA A 118 -7.06 5.89 -11.67
C ALA A 118 -7.47 7.15 -12.46
N THR A 119 -7.88 8.21 -11.76
CA THR A 119 -8.27 9.49 -12.36
C THR A 119 -7.12 10.13 -13.14
N GLU A 120 -5.94 10.22 -12.53
CA GLU A 120 -4.76 10.84 -13.14
C GLU A 120 -4.28 10.06 -14.36
N GLN A 121 -4.27 8.73 -14.29
CA GLN A 121 -3.88 7.87 -15.41
C GLN A 121 -4.88 7.95 -16.56
N CYS A 122 -6.18 7.94 -16.26
CA CYS A 122 -7.23 8.14 -17.26
C CYS A 122 -7.13 9.50 -17.95
N ALA A 123 -6.83 10.57 -17.22
CA ALA A 123 -6.58 11.90 -17.80
C ALA A 123 -5.37 11.92 -18.77
N ARG A 124 -4.42 10.98 -18.62
CA ARG A 124 -3.27 10.80 -19.51
C ARG A 124 -3.50 9.81 -20.65
N GLY A 125 -4.70 9.24 -20.76
CA GLY A 125 -5.08 8.31 -21.83
C GLY A 125 -4.86 6.83 -21.52
N ALA A 126 -4.67 6.47 -20.24
CA ALA A 126 -4.71 5.07 -19.83
C ALA A 126 -6.10 4.44 -20.07
N SER A 127 -6.16 3.11 -19.97
CA SER A 127 -7.41 2.35 -20.07
C SER A 127 -7.65 1.59 -18.77
N ILE A 128 -8.31 2.25 -17.81
CA ILE A 128 -8.56 1.73 -16.47
C ILE A 128 -10.06 1.70 -16.21
N ASN A 129 -10.63 0.52 -16.00
CA ASN A 129 -11.97 0.40 -15.43
C ASN A 129 -11.84 0.41 -13.89
N PHE A 130 -12.08 1.55 -13.26
CA PHE A 130 -12.07 1.70 -11.80
C PHE A 130 -13.47 1.48 -11.23
N VAL A 131 -13.64 0.41 -10.46
CA VAL A 131 -14.90 0.04 -9.84
C VAL A 131 -14.89 0.52 -8.40
N ALA A 132 -15.60 1.62 -8.15
CA ALA A 132 -15.75 2.20 -6.81
C ALA A 132 -17.00 1.63 -6.13
N ASP A 133 -16.80 0.70 -5.20
CA ASP A 133 -17.87 0.13 -4.39
C ASP A 133 -18.17 0.96 -3.15
N SER A 134 -19.38 0.77 -2.62
CA SER A 134 -19.80 1.44 -1.40
C SER A 134 -20.07 0.46 -0.27
N GLY A 135 -19.63 0.82 0.94
CA GLY A 135 -20.05 0.16 2.17
C GLY A 135 -19.31 -1.13 2.54
N GLN A 136 -18.34 -1.59 1.75
CA GLN A 136 -17.55 -2.78 2.07
C GLN A 136 -16.28 -2.42 2.86
N ASN A 137 -15.91 -3.25 3.83
CA ASN A 137 -14.56 -3.18 4.42
C ASN A 137 -13.54 -3.88 3.50
N HIS A 138 -12.24 -3.84 3.83
CA HIS A 138 -11.19 -4.34 2.94
C HIS A 138 -11.40 -5.80 2.50
N ILE A 139 -11.63 -6.69 3.48
CA ILE A 139 -11.77 -8.14 3.23
C ILE A 139 -13.10 -8.44 2.51
N GLY A 140 -14.16 -7.73 2.86
CA GLY A 140 -15.46 -7.89 2.20
C GLY A 140 -15.38 -7.52 0.72
N GLU A 141 -14.67 -6.45 0.39
CA GLU A 141 -14.44 -6.02 -0.98
C GLU A 141 -13.67 -7.07 -1.80
N GLU A 142 -12.58 -7.62 -1.26
CA GLU A 142 -11.81 -8.70 -1.90
C GLU A 142 -12.70 -9.90 -2.26
N LEU A 143 -13.50 -10.38 -1.30
CA LEU A 143 -14.34 -11.58 -1.49
C LEU A 143 -15.49 -11.31 -2.47
N ASN A 144 -16.13 -10.15 -2.39
CA ASN A 144 -17.26 -9.79 -3.23
C ASN A 144 -16.84 -9.63 -4.71
N ARG A 145 -15.64 -9.10 -4.97
CA ARG A 145 -15.13 -8.86 -6.32
C ARG A 145 -14.37 -10.03 -6.94
N ALA A 146 -14.04 -11.08 -6.18
CA ALA A 146 -13.29 -12.23 -6.68
C ALA A 146 -13.86 -12.84 -7.98
N THR A 147 -15.19 -13.03 -8.04
CA THR A 147 -15.85 -13.60 -9.23
C THR A 147 -15.82 -12.64 -10.42
N ASP A 148 -16.07 -11.35 -10.18
CA ASP A 148 -16.08 -10.34 -11.25
C ASP A 148 -14.68 -10.08 -11.81
N LEU A 149 -13.65 -10.08 -10.95
CA LEU A 149 -12.25 -10.05 -11.37
C LEU A 149 -11.92 -11.24 -12.28
N GLY A 150 -12.34 -12.45 -11.90
CA GLY A 150 -12.15 -13.65 -12.73
C GLY A 150 -12.78 -13.54 -14.11
N LYS A 151 -14.02 -13.02 -14.20
CA LYS A 151 -14.69 -12.76 -15.48
C LYS A 151 -13.96 -11.69 -16.31
N TRP A 152 -13.47 -10.64 -15.66
CA TRP A 152 -12.72 -9.60 -16.35
C TRP A 152 -11.42 -10.15 -16.94
N ILE A 153 -10.68 -10.98 -16.20
CA ILE A 153 -9.45 -11.62 -16.68
C ILE A 153 -9.73 -12.53 -17.88
N ASP A 154 -10.81 -13.32 -17.86
CA ASP A 154 -11.24 -14.13 -19.01
C ASP A 154 -11.56 -13.25 -20.23
N ALA A 155 -12.30 -12.15 -20.04
CA ALA A 155 -12.58 -11.19 -21.10
C ALA A 155 -11.31 -10.48 -21.60
N PHE A 156 -10.33 -10.23 -20.74
CA PHE A 156 -9.05 -9.59 -21.11
C PHE A 156 -8.28 -10.48 -22.08
N HIS A 157 -8.16 -11.78 -21.78
CA HIS A 157 -7.52 -12.75 -22.68
C HIS A 157 -8.26 -12.90 -24.02
N LYS A 158 -9.57 -12.67 -24.05
CA LYS A 158 -10.39 -12.66 -25.27
C LYS A 158 -10.33 -11.34 -26.03
N GLY A 159 -9.68 -10.32 -25.49
CA GLY A 159 -9.64 -8.97 -26.05
C GLY A 159 -10.95 -8.17 -25.91
N THR A 160 -11.90 -8.66 -25.10
CA THR A 160 -13.25 -8.09 -24.92
C THR A 160 -13.47 -7.45 -23.56
N ALA A 161 -12.46 -7.39 -22.70
CA ALA A 161 -12.56 -6.74 -21.39
C ALA A 161 -12.92 -5.26 -21.49
N ASP A 162 -13.83 -4.83 -20.62
CA ASP A 162 -14.11 -3.42 -20.39
C ASP A 162 -12.99 -2.80 -19.56
N SER A 163 -12.28 -1.87 -20.17
CA SER A 163 -11.21 -1.08 -19.56
C SER A 163 -11.42 0.41 -19.82
N ALA A 164 -12.65 0.82 -20.14
CA ALA A 164 -12.97 2.22 -20.34
C ALA A 164 -12.79 2.97 -19.02
N CYS A 165 -12.19 4.15 -19.09
CA CYS A 165 -12.06 5.06 -17.96
C CYS A 165 -13.43 5.43 -17.40
N LYS A 166 -13.64 5.10 -16.12
CA LYS A 166 -14.86 5.32 -15.34
C LYS A 166 -14.48 5.74 -13.92
#